data_AF-A0A3D1AYB4-F1
#
_entry.id   AF-A0A3D1AYB4-F1
#
_cell.length_a   1.000
_cell.length_b   1.000
_cell.length_c   1.000
_cell.angle_alpha   90.00
_cell.angle_beta   90.00
_cell.angle_gamma   90.00
#
_symmetry.space_group_name_H-M   'P 1'
#
loop_
_entity.id
_entity.type
_entity.pdbx_description
1 polymer ?
#
loop_
_entity_poly.entity_id
_entity_poly.type
_entity_poly.pdbx_seq_one_letter_code
_entity_poly.pdbx_strand_id
1 'polypeptide(L)' 'MDKSKDNSGRLAEVLYFGDSPGYPGYSEVNFRAPEGVASRPDVSVRLTYLGRPSNAVTIAVQ' A
#
# COMPACT_ATOMS: atom_id res chain seq x y z
N MET A 1 14.71 23.28 -11.15
CA MET A 1 14.51 21.82 -11.05
C MET A 1 13.26 21.59 -10.23
N ASP A 2 12.19 21.16 -10.88
CA ASP A 2 10.96 20.70 -10.22
C ASP A 2 11.31 19.51 -9.32
N LYS A 3 11.01 19.60 -8.03
CA LYS A 3 11.06 18.43 -7.15
C LYS A 3 9.86 17.57 -7.50
N SER A 4 9.95 16.85 -8.61
CA SER A 4 8.97 15.84 -8.98
C SER A 4 8.88 14.88 -7.80
N LYS A 5 7.70 14.88 -7.18
CA LYS A 5 7.17 13.93 -6.19
C LYS A 5 8.07 12.72 -6.01
N ASP A 6 8.65 12.62 -4.83
CA ASP A 6 9.43 11.48 -4.42
C ASP A 6 8.60 10.18 -4.50
N ASN A 7 8.82 9.39 -5.55
CA ASN A 7 8.43 7.98 -5.58
C ASN A 7 9.37 7.14 -4.68
N SER A 8 9.66 7.61 -3.47
CA SER A 8 10.60 6.99 -2.52
C SER A 8 10.06 5.70 -1.86
N GLY A 9 8.82 5.31 -2.19
CA GLY A 9 8.20 4.07 -1.73
C GLY A 9 8.79 2.83 -2.39
N ARG A 10 8.78 1.71 -1.65
CA ARG A 10 9.14 0.39 -2.21
C ARG A 10 7.91 -0.24 -2.87
N LEU A 11 8.08 -0.75 -4.08
CA LEU A 11 7.03 -1.57 -4.72
C LEU A 11 6.83 -2.86 -3.93
N ALA A 12 5.58 -3.31 -3.82
CA ALA A 12 5.19 -4.54 -3.16
C ALA A 12 4.53 -5.51 -4.16
N GLU A 13 4.78 -6.80 -3.99
CA GLU A 13 4.11 -7.85 -4.78
C GLU A 13 2.64 -7.94 -4.34
N VAL A 14 1.70 -7.77 -5.28
CA VAL A 14 0.27 -7.96 -5.02
C VAL A 14 -0.06 -9.45 -5.10
N LEU A 15 -0.60 -9.98 -4.01
CA LEU A 15 -1.03 -11.39 -3.87
C LEU A 15 -2.50 -11.57 -4.24
N TYR A 16 -3.34 -10.56 -3.98
CA TYR A 16 -4.76 -10.57 -4.26
C TYR A 16 -5.30 -9.15 -4.45
N PHE A 17 -6.28 -9.00 -5.34
CA PHE A 17 -7.14 -7.83 -5.43
C PHE A 17 -8.57 -8.28 -5.76
N GLY A 18 -9.58 -7.73 -5.08
CA GLY A 18 -10.97 -8.10 -5.31
C GLY A 18 -11.90 -7.65 -4.18
N ASP A 19 -13.07 -8.27 -4.10
CA ASP A 19 -14.06 -8.00 -3.05
C ASP A 19 -13.53 -8.42 -1.68
N SER A 20 -13.67 -7.56 -0.66
CA SER A 20 -13.23 -7.88 0.70
C SER A 20 -14.23 -8.81 1.38
N PRO A 21 -13.84 -10.05 1.74
CA PRO A 21 -14.73 -10.96 2.45
C PRO A 21 -15.12 -10.37 3.82
N GLY A 22 -16.43 -10.31 4.11
CA GLY A 22 -16.93 -9.79 5.38
C GLY A 22 -17.12 -8.27 5.44
N TYR A 23 -16.76 -7.53 4.38
CA TYR A 23 -16.96 -6.08 4.28
C TYR A 23 -17.71 -5.72 2.98
N PRO A 24 -19.05 -5.82 2.96
CA PRO A 24 -19.85 -5.52 1.77
C PRO A 24 -19.59 -4.11 1.23
N GLY A 25 -19.34 -4.01 -0.08
CA GLY A 25 -19.08 -2.74 -0.76
C GLY A 25 -17.62 -2.26 -0.71
N TYR A 26 -16.71 -3.03 -0.10
CA TYR A 26 -15.29 -2.72 -0.06
C TYR A 26 -14.47 -3.68 -0.92
N SER A 27 -13.39 -3.16 -1.49
CA SER A 27 -12.36 -3.96 -2.14
C SER A 27 -11.15 -4.10 -1.22
N GLU A 28 -10.45 -5.22 -1.33
CA GLU A 28 -9.23 -5.51 -0.59
C GLU A 28 -8.06 -5.74 -1.54
N VAL A 29 -6.87 -5.37 -1.07
CA VAL A 29 -5.60 -5.68 -1.72
C VAL A 29 -4.68 -6.29 -0.69
N ASN A 30 -4.25 -7.53 -0.95
CA ASN A 30 -3.22 -8.19 -0.16
C ASN A 30 -1.90 -8.12 -0.91
N PHE A 31 -0.83 -7.76 -0.21
CA PHE A 31 0.50 -7.65 -0.77
C PHE A 31 1.55 -8.21 0.17
N ARG A 32 2.64 -8.72 -0.39
CA ARG A 32 3.81 -9.11 0.40
C ARG A 32 4.55 -7.85 0.85
N ALA A 33 4.67 -7.67 2.17
CA ALA A 33 5.49 -6.59 2.72
C ALA A 33 6.93 -6.69 2.17
N PRO A 34 7.49 -5.62 1.58
CA PRO A 34 8.87 -5.62 1.11
C PRO A 34 9.84 -5.87 2.27
N GLU A 35 10.98 -6.48 1.96
CA GLU A 35 12.05 -6.70 2.94
C GLU A 35 12.41 -5.37 3.65
N GLY A 36 12.67 -5.41 4.96
CA GLY A 36 13.01 -4.22 5.77
C GLY A 36 11.83 -3.30 6.12
N VAL A 37 10.62 -3.58 5.63
CA VAL A 37 9.36 -2.89 6.04
C VAL A 37 8.65 -3.67 7.14
N ALA A 38 8.70 -5.01 7.09
CA ALA A 38 7.89 -5.90 7.92
C ALA A 38 8.10 -5.76 9.44
N SER A 39 9.20 -5.17 9.90
CA SER A 39 9.49 -5.00 11.34
C SER A 39 9.31 -3.56 11.84
N ARG A 40 8.59 -2.72 11.08
CA ARG A 40 8.41 -1.30 11.43
C ARG A 40 7.03 -1.04 12.07
N PRO A 41 6.98 -0.28 13.18
CA PRO A 41 5.72 0.03 13.84
C PRO A 41 4.87 1.09 13.09
N ASP A 42 5.48 1.79 12.13
CA ASP A 42 4.90 2.92 11.42
C ASP A 42 5.23 2.84 9.91
N VAL A 43 4.40 2.12 9.15
CA VAL A 43 4.55 1.98 7.70
C VAL A 43 3.48 2.80 7.00
N SER A 44 3.89 3.83 6.25
CA SER A 44 2.97 4.57 5.39
C SER A 44 2.70 3.81 4.10
N VAL A 45 1.43 3.54 3.82
CA VAL A 45 0.97 2.78 2.66
C VAL A 45 0.13 3.68 1.76
N ARG A 46 0.39 3.60 0.45
CA ARG A 46 -0.42 4.21 -0.61
C ARG A 46 -0.64 3.19 -1.72
N LEU A 47 -1.89 3.08 -2.19
CA LEU A 47 -2.23 2.30 -3.38
C LEU A 47 -2.29 3.24 -4.59
N THR A 48 -1.72 2.85 -5.72
CA THR A 48 -1.91 3.57 -6.99
C THR A 48 -2.73 2.71 -7.94
N TYR A 49 -3.91 3.18 -8.32
CA TYR A 49 -4.82 2.50 -9.24
C TYR A 49 -5.07 3.38 -10.48
N LEU A 50 -4.80 2.87 -11.68
CA LEU A 50 -4.89 3.60 -12.95
C LEU A 50 -4.18 4.97 -12.90
N GLY A 51 -3.00 5.01 -12.26
CA GLY A 51 -2.19 6.23 -12.10
C GLY A 51 -2.71 7.20 -11.02
N ARG A 52 -3.77 6.86 -10.28
CA ARG A 52 -4.31 7.68 -9.19
C ARG A 52 -3.89 7.12 -7.83
N PRO A 53 -3.17 7.88 -7.00
CA PRO A 53 -2.82 7.45 -5.66
C PRO A 53 -4.00 7.60 -4.69
N SER A 54 -4.10 6.69 -3.74
CA SER A 54 -4.96 6.82 -2.55
C SER A 54 -4.42 7.89 -1.59
N ASN A 55 -5.20 8.17 -0.55
CA ASN A 55 -4.64 8.74 0.68
C ASN A 55 -3.58 7.79 1.27
N ALA A 56 -2.62 8.37 2.00
CA ALA A 56 -1.69 7.59 2.79
C ALA A 56 -2.38 7.10 4.07
N VAL A 57 -2.19 5.83 4.40
CA VAL A 57 -2.60 5.23 5.68
C VAL A 57 -1.37 4.65 6.37
N THR A 58 -1.23 4.92 7.67
CA THR A 58 -0.15 4.36 8.48
C THR A 58 -0.64 3.08 9.14
N ILE A 59 0.09 1.99 8.96
CA ILE A 59 -0.17 0.70 9.57
C ILE A 59 1.00 0.28 10.44
N ALA A 60 0.73 -0.54 11.45
CA ALA A 60 1.76 -1.32 12.14
C ALA A 60 1.91 -2.66 11.42
N VAL A 61 3.16 -3.09 11.19
CA VAL A 61 3.44 -4.45 10.70
C VAL A 61 4.08 -5.22 11.85
N GLN A 62 3.53 -6.41 12.15
CA GLN A 62 3.97 -7.30 13.23
C GLN A 62 4.61 -8.56 12.65
#